data_AF-A0A5S9M1D3-F1
#
_entry.id   AF-A0A5S9M1D3-F1
#
_cell.length_a   1.000
_cell.length_b   1.000
_cell.length_c   1.000
_cell.angle_alpha   90.00
_cell.angle_beta   90.00
_cell.angle_gamma   90.00
#
_symmetry.space_group_name_H-M   'P 1'
#
loop_
_entity.id
_entity.type
_entity.pdbx_description
1 polymer ?
#
loop_
_entity_poly.entity_id
_entity_poly.type
_entity_poly.pdbx_seq_one_letter_code
_entity_poly.pdbx_strand_id
1 'polypeptide(L)'
;MELIEEYDFIYAAIGWHPVDAIDMTDEDLAWIKDLSQHEKVVAIGEMGLDYYWDKSPKDVQKEVFRRQIALAKEVKLPIVIHNRDATEDVVTILKEEGAAEVGGIMHCFTGSLETAKACMEMNFYISFGGPVTFKNAKKPKEVVKGDTK
;
A
#
# COMPACT_ATOMS: atom_id res chain seq x y z
N MET A 1 8.78 1.43 -17.01
CA MET A 1 9.97 0.55 -16.98
C MET A 1 11.25 1.31 -17.32
N GLU A 2 11.22 2.28 -18.23
CA GLU A 2 12.37 3.10 -18.65
C GLU A 2 13.35 3.51 -17.53
N LEU A 3 12.87 4.09 -16.43
CA LEU A 3 13.75 4.55 -15.33
C LEU A 3 14.48 3.41 -14.61
N ILE A 4 13.85 2.25 -14.42
CA ILE A 4 14.50 1.11 -13.77
C ILE A 4 15.46 0.40 -14.73
N GLU A 5 15.28 0.54 -16.03
CA GLU A 5 16.21 0.02 -17.04
C GLU A 5 17.43 0.94 -17.21
N GLU A 6 17.24 2.26 -17.10
CA GLU A 6 18.31 3.25 -17.25
C GLU A 6 19.22 3.35 -16.01
N TYR A 7 18.66 3.21 -14.80
CA TYR A 7 19.39 3.44 -13.55
C TYR A 7 19.46 2.20 -12.65
N ASP A 8 20.68 1.79 -12.29
CA ASP A 8 20.92 0.60 -11.44
C ASP A 8 20.39 0.71 -10.02
N PHE A 9 20.31 1.92 -9.48
CA PHE A 9 19.87 2.17 -8.11
C PHE A 9 18.36 2.41 -7.97
N ILE A 10 17.59 2.35 -9.06
CA ILE A 10 16.14 2.56 -9.04
C ILE A 10 15.42 1.22 -9.15
N TYR A 11 14.45 1.02 -8.27
CA TYR A 11 13.54 -0.12 -8.24
C TYR A 11 12.10 0.39 -8.34
N ALA A 12 11.19 -0.46 -8.82
CA ALA A 12 9.80 -0.10 -9.00
C ALA A 12 8.89 -0.87 -8.03
N ALA A 13 7.89 -0.14 -7.52
CA ALA A 13 6.61 -0.71 -7.12
C ALA A 13 5.62 -0.39 -8.24
N ILE A 14 4.81 -1.37 -8.64
CA ILE A 14 3.80 -1.19 -9.69
C ILE A 14 2.44 -1.67 -9.21
N GLY A 15 1.40 -0.91 -9.49
CA GLY A 15 0.06 -1.19 -9.01
C GLY A 15 -0.93 -0.17 -9.51
N TRP A 16 -2.11 -0.17 -8.90
CA TRP A 16 -3.22 0.70 -9.25
C TRP A 16 -3.69 1.50 -8.04
N HIS A 17 -3.63 2.82 -8.16
CA HIS A 17 -3.97 3.75 -7.09
C HIS A 17 -5.49 3.78 -6.84
N PRO A 18 -5.97 3.87 -5.59
CA PRO A 18 -7.41 3.86 -5.27
C PRO A 18 -8.23 4.95 -5.96
N VAL A 19 -7.68 6.14 -6.12
CA VAL A 19 -8.38 7.24 -6.80
C VAL A 19 -8.76 6.88 -8.24
N ASP A 20 -7.95 6.04 -8.90
CA ASP A 20 -8.13 5.62 -10.29
C ASP A 20 -8.75 4.21 -10.40
N ALA A 21 -9.22 3.63 -9.30
CA ALA A 21 -9.76 2.26 -9.26
C ALA A 21 -10.89 2.00 -10.27
N ILE A 22 -11.73 3.01 -10.57
CA ILE A 22 -12.80 2.89 -11.57
C ILE A 22 -12.30 2.63 -13.00
N ASP A 23 -11.05 2.99 -13.29
CA ASP A 23 -10.45 2.84 -14.61
C ASP A 23 -9.74 1.49 -14.78
N MET A 24 -9.54 0.71 -13.71
CA MET A 24 -8.79 -0.55 -13.79
C MET A 24 -9.61 -1.65 -14.48
N THR A 25 -9.05 -2.22 -15.53
CA THR A 25 -9.61 -3.37 -16.23
C THR A 25 -8.91 -4.67 -15.83
N ASP A 26 -9.45 -5.80 -16.31
CA ASP A 26 -8.78 -7.10 -16.14
C ASP A 26 -7.48 -7.20 -16.94
N GLU A 27 -7.41 -6.50 -18.08
CA GLU A 27 -6.20 -6.41 -18.91
C GLU A 27 -5.10 -5.66 -18.18
N ASP A 28 -5.44 -4.59 -17.45
CA ASP A 28 -4.48 -3.84 -16.64
C ASP A 28 -3.89 -4.68 -15.50
N LEU A 29 -4.72 -5.47 -14.82
CA LEU A 29 -4.24 -6.35 -13.75
C LEU A 29 -3.33 -7.46 -14.31
N ALA A 30 -3.66 -8.01 -15.48
CA ALA A 30 -2.81 -8.96 -16.18
C ALA A 30 -1.49 -8.33 -16.64
N TRP A 31 -1.52 -7.06 -17.06
CA TRP A 31 -0.33 -6.31 -17.43
C TRP A 31 0.58 -6.04 -16.23
N ILE A 32 0.04 -5.64 -15.07
CA ILE A 32 0.83 -5.51 -13.83
C ILE A 32 1.49 -6.85 -13.48
N LYS A 33 0.78 -7.96 -13.61
CA LYS A 33 1.33 -9.29 -13.36
C LYS A 33 2.51 -9.62 -14.27
N ASP A 34 2.41 -9.33 -15.58
CA ASP A 34 3.50 -9.54 -16.53
C ASP A 34 4.72 -8.67 -16.17
N LEU A 35 4.50 -7.38 -15.92
CA LEU A 35 5.55 -6.45 -15.50
C LEU A 35 6.22 -6.85 -14.18
N SER A 36 5.49 -7.50 -13.27
CA SER A 36 6.04 -7.96 -11.98
C SER A 36 7.15 -9.00 -12.10
N GLN A 37 7.31 -9.62 -13.28
CA GLN A 37 8.39 -10.57 -13.55
C GLN A 37 9.75 -9.89 -13.77
N HIS A 38 9.77 -8.57 -13.96
CA HIS A 38 11.00 -7.82 -14.13
C HIS A 38 11.79 -7.74 -12.81
N GLU A 39 13.09 -8.04 -12.83
CA GLU A 39 13.93 -8.20 -11.63
C GLU A 39 13.98 -6.96 -10.70
N LYS A 40 13.82 -5.76 -11.27
CA LYS A 40 13.77 -4.48 -10.53
C LYS A 40 12.36 -4.09 -10.05
N VAL A 41 11.34 -4.91 -10.30
CA VAL A 41 10.02 -4.74 -9.68
C VAL A 41 10.00 -5.53 -8.39
N VAL A 42 9.88 -4.82 -7.26
CA VAL A 42 10.11 -5.40 -5.92
C VAL A 42 8.88 -5.35 -5.01
N ALA A 43 7.79 -4.74 -5.48
CA ALA A 43 6.54 -4.66 -4.74
C ALA A 43 5.35 -4.39 -5.66
N ILE A 44 4.14 -4.73 -5.20
CA ILE A 44 2.88 -4.31 -5.84
C ILE A 44 2.33 -3.09 -5.12
N GLY A 45 1.96 -2.05 -5.86
CA GLY A 45 1.38 -0.82 -5.34
C GLY A 45 1.92 0.46 -6.01
N GLU A 46 1.55 1.64 -5.54
CA GLU A 46 0.73 1.83 -4.35
C GLU A 46 -0.75 1.46 -4.58
N MET A 47 -1.31 0.68 -3.66
CA MET A 47 -2.70 0.21 -3.64
C MET A 47 -3.34 0.59 -2.30
N GLY A 48 -4.66 0.54 -2.18
CA GLY A 48 -5.33 0.73 -0.88
C GLY A 48 -6.62 1.48 -1.03
N LEU A 49 -6.87 2.47 -0.16
CA LEU A 49 -8.11 3.24 -0.12
C LEU A 49 -7.85 4.74 0.10
N ASP A 50 -8.58 5.57 -0.65
CA ASP A 50 -8.57 7.03 -0.51
C ASP A 50 -10.01 7.55 -0.50
N TYR A 51 -10.47 7.97 0.68
CA TYR A 51 -11.83 8.50 0.89
C TYR A 51 -11.89 10.03 0.86
N TYR A 52 -10.79 10.69 0.50
CA TYR A 52 -10.77 12.13 0.35
C TYR A 52 -11.27 12.56 -1.03
N TRP A 53 -10.99 11.77 -2.07
CA TRP A 53 -11.42 12.06 -3.44
C TRP A 53 -12.58 11.15 -3.87
N ASP A 54 -13.59 11.74 -4.52
CA ASP A 54 -14.80 11.04 -4.96
C ASP A 54 -14.72 10.46 -6.39
N LYS A 55 -13.53 10.42 -7.03
CA LYS A 55 -13.40 9.89 -8.40
C LYS A 55 -13.84 8.43 -8.50
N SER A 56 -13.34 7.58 -7.59
CA SER A 56 -13.65 6.15 -7.57
C SER A 56 -14.54 5.82 -6.37
N PRO A 57 -15.71 5.19 -6.57
CA PRO A 57 -16.58 4.75 -5.48
C PRO A 57 -15.87 3.82 -4.49
N LYS A 58 -16.22 3.89 -3.21
CA LYS A 58 -15.53 3.13 -2.14
C LYS A 58 -15.55 1.63 -2.38
N ASP A 59 -16.67 1.08 -2.81
CA ASP A 59 -16.84 -0.33 -3.15
C ASP A 59 -15.91 -0.75 -4.29
N VAL A 60 -15.76 0.08 -5.31
CA VAL A 60 -14.82 -0.15 -6.42
C VAL A 60 -13.37 -0.12 -5.92
N GLN A 61 -13.01 0.85 -5.07
CA GLN A 61 -11.66 0.90 -4.48
C GLN A 61 -11.37 -0.37 -3.66
N LYS A 62 -12.33 -0.82 -2.84
CA LYS A 62 -12.18 -2.04 -2.03
C LYS A 62 -12.00 -3.28 -2.89
N GLU A 63 -12.73 -3.41 -3.98
CA GLU A 63 -12.59 -4.53 -4.92
C GLU A 63 -11.21 -4.53 -5.59
N VAL A 64 -10.79 -3.39 -6.14
CA VAL A 64 -9.46 -3.24 -6.76
C VAL A 64 -8.34 -3.52 -5.76
N PHE A 65 -8.49 -3.07 -4.51
CA PHE A 65 -7.52 -3.34 -3.46
C PHE A 65 -7.39 -4.85 -3.18
N ARG A 66 -8.50 -5.56 -3.00
CA ARG A 66 -8.51 -7.03 -2.80
C ARG A 66 -7.86 -7.77 -3.96
N ARG A 67 -8.21 -7.39 -5.20
CA ARG A 67 -7.63 -7.99 -6.42
C ARG A 67 -6.11 -7.83 -6.48
N GLN A 68 -5.58 -6.67 -6.10
CA GLN A 68 -4.14 -6.45 -6.05
C GLN A 68 -3.44 -7.21 -4.92
N ILE A 69 -4.09 -7.39 -3.75
CA ILE A 69 -3.57 -8.26 -2.68
C ILE A 69 -3.49 -9.72 -3.17
N ALA A 70 -4.53 -10.19 -3.86
CA ALA A 70 -4.54 -11.53 -4.45
C ALA A 70 -3.40 -11.71 -5.47
N LEU A 71 -3.19 -10.72 -6.35
CA LEU A 71 -2.07 -10.71 -7.29
C LEU A 71 -0.72 -10.75 -6.56
N ALA A 72 -0.54 -9.92 -5.53
CA ALA A 72 0.71 -9.87 -4.77
C ALA A 72 1.07 -11.22 -4.14
N LYS A 73 0.08 -11.95 -3.61
CA LYS A 73 0.26 -13.34 -3.13
C LYS A 73 0.67 -14.28 -4.24
N GLU A 74 0.03 -14.18 -5.41
CA GLU A 74 0.36 -15.02 -6.58
C GLU A 74 1.81 -14.83 -7.02
N VAL A 75 2.26 -13.58 -7.13
CA VAL A 75 3.63 -13.24 -7.60
C VAL A 75 4.66 -13.19 -6.47
N LYS A 76 4.23 -13.42 -5.22
CA LYS A 76 5.06 -13.44 -4.00
C LYS A 76 5.86 -12.16 -3.78
N LEU A 77 5.23 -11.00 -4.04
CA LEU A 77 5.82 -9.69 -3.79
C LEU A 77 5.09 -8.98 -2.64
N PRO A 78 5.81 -8.21 -1.81
CA PRO A 78 5.19 -7.39 -0.77
C PRO A 78 4.35 -6.26 -1.37
N ILE A 79 3.46 -5.68 -0.56
CA ILE A 79 2.56 -4.60 -1.01
C ILE A 79 2.87 -3.24 -0.40
N VAL A 80 2.67 -2.18 -1.18
CA VAL A 80 2.78 -0.77 -0.73
C VAL A 80 1.38 -0.19 -0.58
N ILE A 81 1.02 0.22 0.64
CA ILE A 81 -0.34 0.62 0.99
C ILE A 81 -0.48 2.13 1.09
N HIS A 82 -1.32 2.70 0.22
CA HIS A 82 -1.90 4.03 0.37
C HIS A 82 -3.15 3.98 1.24
N ASN A 83 -3.24 4.90 2.20
CA ASN A 83 -4.40 5.04 3.07
C ASN A 83 -4.67 6.51 3.34
N ARG A 84 -5.87 6.95 2.99
CA ARG A 84 -6.34 8.30 3.32
C ARG A 84 -7.80 8.26 3.79
N ASP A 85 -8.02 8.67 5.03
CA ASP A 85 -9.33 8.68 5.70
C ASP A 85 -10.09 7.33 5.66
N ALA A 86 -9.36 6.21 5.49
CA ALA A 86 -9.91 4.88 5.27
C ALA A 86 -9.28 3.79 6.15
N THR A 87 -8.58 4.18 7.23
CA THR A 87 -7.70 3.30 8.02
C THR A 87 -8.36 2.00 8.49
N GLU A 88 -9.59 2.08 9.01
CA GLU A 88 -10.31 0.90 9.51
C GLU A 88 -10.62 -0.11 8.40
N ASP A 89 -11.09 0.38 7.26
CA ASP A 89 -11.40 -0.46 6.09
C ASP A 89 -10.13 -1.08 5.51
N VAL A 90 -9.02 -0.32 5.45
CA VAL A 90 -7.72 -0.85 5.00
C VAL A 90 -7.27 -2.01 5.88
N VAL A 91 -7.25 -1.81 7.20
CA VAL A 91 -6.82 -2.86 8.14
C VAL A 91 -7.75 -4.08 8.08
N THR A 92 -9.06 -3.86 7.92
CA THR A 92 -10.04 -4.94 7.80
C THR A 92 -9.77 -5.78 6.55
N ILE A 93 -9.60 -5.15 5.39
CA ILE A 93 -9.33 -5.85 4.13
C ILE A 93 -8.00 -6.61 4.20
N LEU A 94 -6.95 -6.01 4.76
CA LEU A 94 -5.65 -6.68 4.93
C LEU A 94 -5.78 -7.97 5.75
N LYS A 95 -6.63 -7.97 6.79
CA LYS A 95 -6.91 -9.16 7.61
C LYS A 95 -7.75 -10.19 6.85
N GLU A 96 -8.83 -9.76 6.22
CA GLU A 96 -9.75 -10.62 5.44
C GLU A 96 -9.00 -11.36 4.33
N GLU A 97 -8.12 -10.65 3.61
CA GLU A 97 -7.37 -11.20 2.49
C GLU A 97 -6.09 -11.94 2.89
N GLY A 98 -5.76 -12.02 4.19
CA GLY A 98 -4.55 -12.68 4.68
C GLY A 98 -3.26 -12.02 4.18
N ALA A 99 -3.24 -10.70 4.02
CA ALA A 99 -2.12 -9.96 3.42
C ALA A 99 -0.80 -10.09 4.21
N ALA A 100 -0.85 -10.55 5.46
CA ALA A 100 0.34 -10.88 6.25
C ALA A 100 1.26 -11.93 5.59
N GLU A 101 0.71 -12.77 4.70
CA GLU A 101 1.47 -13.75 3.91
C GLU A 101 2.57 -13.08 3.07
N VAL A 102 2.27 -11.93 2.46
CA VAL A 102 3.22 -11.17 1.65
C VAL A 102 3.87 -10.03 2.42
N GLY A 103 3.22 -9.53 3.47
CA GLY A 103 3.65 -8.36 4.21
C GLY A 103 3.70 -7.10 3.32
N GLY A 104 4.31 -6.03 3.83
CA GLY A 104 4.38 -4.81 3.05
C GLY A 104 4.76 -3.56 3.84
N ILE A 105 4.39 -2.41 3.28
CA ILE A 105 4.65 -1.10 3.88
C ILE A 105 3.35 -0.31 3.95
N MET A 106 3.01 0.17 5.14
CA MET A 106 2.04 1.25 5.31
C MET A 106 2.71 2.58 4.91
N HIS A 107 2.44 3.05 3.69
CA HIS A 107 3.07 4.25 3.15
C HIS A 107 2.58 5.51 3.88
N CYS A 108 3.49 6.41 4.23
CA CYS A 108 3.20 7.73 4.82
C CYS A 108 2.17 7.66 5.97
N PHE A 109 2.43 6.81 6.96
CA PHE A 109 1.46 6.47 7.99
C PHE A 109 1.07 7.66 8.89
N THR A 110 -0.24 7.86 9.06
CA THR A 110 -0.82 8.95 9.89
C THR A 110 -1.83 8.44 10.94
N GLY A 111 -1.95 7.12 11.11
CA GLY A 111 -2.84 6.47 12.07
C GLY A 111 -2.37 6.58 13.54
N SER A 112 -3.04 5.85 14.43
CA SER A 112 -2.67 5.75 15.84
C SER A 112 -1.53 4.76 16.07
N LEU A 113 -0.87 4.83 17.24
CA LEU A 113 0.13 3.83 17.66
C LEU A 113 -0.46 2.42 17.76
N GLU A 114 -1.72 2.31 18.18
CA GLU A 114 -2.44 1.03 18.23
C GLU A 114 -2.57 0.41 16.84
N THR A 115 -3.03 1.20 15.86
CA THR A 115 -3.11 0.74 14.46
C THR A 115 -1.74 0.38 13.92
N ALA A 116 -0.70 1.18 14.21
CA ALA A 116 0.66 0.87 13.78
C ALA A 116 1.13 -0.50 14.31
N LYS A 117 0.89 -0.79 15.59
CA LYS A 117 1.20 -2.08 16.21
C LYS A 117 0.44 -3.23 15.55
N ALA A 118 -0.87 -3.06 15.33
CA ALA A 118 -1.67 -4.06 14.63
C ALA A 118 -1.16 -4.34 13.21
N CYS A 119 -0.71 -3.32 12.48
CA CYS A 119 -0.08 -3.49 11.16
C CYS A 119 1.25 -4.25 11.26
N MET A 120 2.11 -3.93 12.23
CA MET A 120 3.39 -4.63 12.43
C MET A 120 3.21 -6.10 12.79
N GLU A 121 2.21 -6.43 13.61
CA GLU A 121 1.83 -7.83 13.91
C GLU A 121 1.38 -8.60 12.65
N MET A 122 0.94 -7.89 11.61
CA MET A 122 0.58 -8.45 10.31
C MET A 122 1.74 -8.42 9.30
N ASN A 123 3.00 -8.34 9.73
CA ASN A 123 4.18 -8.32 8.84
C ASN A 123 4.25 -7.07 7.94
N PHE A 124 3.74 -5.92 8.42
CA PHE A 124 3.90 -4.63 7.74
C PHE A 124 4.92 -3.73 8.43
N TYR A 125 5.73 -3.05 7.64
CA TYR A 125 6.54 -1.93 8.08
C TYR A 125 5.73 -0.64 8.07
N ILE A 126 6.06 0.27 8.98
CA ILE A 126 5.47 1.60 9.05
C ILE A 126 6.47 2.60 8.50
N SER A 127 6.09 3.31 7.43
CA SER A 127 6.92 4.36 6.86
C SER A 127 6.41 5.75 7.24
N PHE A 128 7.35 6.67 7.40
CA PHE A 128 7.05 8.07 7.71
C PHE A 128 7.63 8.97 6.61
N GLY A 129 6.78 9.84 6.07
CA GLY A 129 7.20 10.88 5.14
C GLY A 129 7.41 12.23 5.82
N GLY A 130 7.45 13.29 5.00
CA GLY A 130 7.53 14.69 5.45
C GLY A 130 6.57 15.11 6.57
N PRO A 131 5.31 14.63 6.67
CA PRO A 131 4.37 15.04 7.71
C PRO A 131 4.88 14.88 9.15
N VAL A 132 5.80 13.94 9.42
CA VAL A 132 6.40 13.77 10.76
C VAL A 132 7.13 15.02 11.25
N THR A 133 7.64 15.83 10.31
CA THR A 133 8.39 17.06 10.62
C THR A 133 7.49 18.23 11.01
N PHE A 134 6.19 18.17 10.71
CA PHE A 134 5.27 19.27 10.98
C PHE A 134 5.13 19.49 12.50
N LYS A 135 5.18 20.76 12.93
CA LYS A 135 5.11 21.11 14.36
C LYS A 135 3.89 20.49 15.05
N ASN A 136 2.74 20.50 14.37
CA ASN A 136 1.44 20.07 14.89
C ASN A 136 1.11 18.59 14.65
N ALA A 137 1.97 17.83 13.96
CA ALA A 137 1.74 16.40 13.70
C ALA A 137 2.06 15.56 14.95
N LYS A 138 1.16 15.58 15.94
CA LYS A 138 1.33 14.84 17.21
C LYS A 138 1.33 13.33 17.00
N LYS A 139 0.35 12.80 16.26
CA LYS A 139 0.19 11.35 16.03
C LYS A 139 1.42 10.69 15.39
N PRO A 140 1.95 11.14 14.23
CA PRO A 140 3.15 10.52 13.66
C PRO A 140 4.36 10.53 14.61
N LYS A 141 4.55 11.60 15.39
CA LYS A 141 5.64 11.70 16.37
C LYS A 141 5.45 10.74 17.55
N GLU A 142 4.22 10.49 17.96
CA GLU A 142 3.91 9.48 18.98
C GLU A 142 4.22 8.08 18.47
N VAL A 143 3.86 7.75 17.22
CA VAL A 143 4.15 6.43 16.64
C VAL A 143 5.66 6.19 16.52
N VAL A 144 6.44 7.19 16.07
CA VAL A 144 7.91 7.08 15.99
C VAL A 144 8.55 6.86 17.37
N LYS A 145 7.98 7.47 18.44
CA LYS A 145 8.53 7.39 19.80
C LYS A 145 8.10 6.14 20.56
N GLY A 146 6.87 5.67 20.35
CA GLY A 146 6.39 4.43 20.94
C GLY A 146 7.20 3.30 20.34
N ASP A 147 7.89 2.49 21.16
CA ASP A 147 8.74 1.37 20.72
C ASP A 147 8.05 0.58 19.59
N THR A 148 8.46 0.90 18.36
CA THR A 148 8.13 0.21 17.11
C THR A 148 9.37 -0.62 16.79
N LYS A 149 9.62 -1.63 17.64
CA LYS A 149 10.65 -2.63 17.41
C LYS A 149 10.07 -3.83 16.69
#